data_AF-A0A932L817-F1
#
_entry.id   AF-A0A932L817-F1
#
_cell.length_a   1.000
_cell.length_b   1.000
_cell.length_c   1.000
_cell.angle_alpha   90.00
_cell.angle_beta   90.00
_cell.angle_gamma   90.00
#
_symmetry.space_group_name_H-M   'P 1'
#
loop_
_entity.id
_entity.type
_entity.pdbx_description
1 polymer ?
#
loop_
_entity_poly.entity_id
_entity_poly.type
_entity_poly.pdbx_seq_one_letter_code
_entity_poly.pdbx_strand_id
1 'polypeptide(L)'
;MCRILWLPFLVAGGLLAVTANTRSDADQGDDGSWTVDFPVDKDELQTTGRHEGAWLAGVNDAKFGLMIPGQVLLRARYYQEIAPKVAMDRCEIVSMNETVKTPAGDFKNCLKVEETTPLEPGNKEYKYYAAGVGLVQDGGLKLVKSGQD
;
A
#
# COMPACT_ATOMS: atom_id res chain seq x y z
N MET A 1 56.40 -5.50 -39.53
CA MET A 1 55.65 -4.49 -40.32
C MET A 1 54.54 -5.21 -41.06
N CYS A 2 53.27 -5.03 -40.66
CA CYS A 2 52.12 -5.22 -41.54
C CYS A 2 50.91 -4.53 -40.90
N ARG A 3 50.46 -3.42 -41.51
CA ARG A 3 49.24 -2.69 -41.17
C ARG A 3 48.16 -3.17 -42.12
N ILE A 4 47.05 -3.72 -41.62
CA ILE A 4 45.76 -3.63 -42.31
C ILE A 4 44.69 -3.34 -41.25
N LEU A 5 44.08 -2.16 -41.41
CA LEU A 5 42.90 -1.68 -40.71
C LEU A 5 41.66 -2.29 -41.37
N TRP A 6 40.69 -2.76 -40.58
CA TRP A 6 39.26 -2.59 -40.90
C TRP A 6 38.40 -2.81 -39.64
N LEU A 7 37.75 -1.74 -39.16
CA LEU A 7 36.58 -1.82 -38.27
C LEU A 7 35.34 -2.03 -39.15
N PRO A 8 34.36 -2.82 -38.68
CA PRO A 8 33.05 -2.22 -38.52
C PRO A 8 32.32 -2.62 -37.21
N PHE A 9 31.67 -1.60 -36.65
CA PHE A 9 30.33 -1.60 -36.04
C PHE A 9 29.95 -2.62 -34.95
N LEU A 10 29.78 -2.06 -33.73
CA LEU A 10 28.55 -2.07 -32.93
C LEU A 10 27.73 -3.37 -32.87
N VAL A 11 27.61 -3.97 -31.68
CA VAL A 11 26.36 -3.98 -30.89
C VAL A 11 26.74 -4.19 -29.41
N ALA A 12 26.33 -3.24 -28.57
CA ALA A 12 26.35 -3.37 -27.12
C ALA A 12 25.23 -4.36 -26.70
N GLY A 13 25.62 -5.60 -26.42
CA GLY A 13 24.76 -6.58 -25.76
C GLY A 13 24.99 -6.55 -24.26
N GLY A 14 24.30 -5.66 -23.54
CA GLY A 14 24.22 -5.71 -22.09
C GLY A 14 23.51 -7.00 -21.68
N LEU A 15 24.27 -7.93 -21.09
CA LEU A 15 23.72 -9.11 -20.45
C LEU A 15 23.10 -8.68 -19.11
N LEU A 16 21.83 -8.29 -19.14
CA LEU A 16 21.04 -8.10 -17.93
C LEU A 16 20.74 -9.50 -17.36
N ALA A 17 21.56 -9.92 -16.40
CA ALA A 17 21.24 -11.07 -15.56
C ALA A 17 20.01 -10.72 -14.72
N VAL A 18 18.82 -11.07 -15.22
CA VAL A 18 17.61 -11.12 -14.40
C VAL A 18 17.78 -12.31 -13.47
N THR A 19 18.26 -12.06 -12.26
CA THR A 19 18.15 -13.05 -11.20
C THR A 19 16.68 -13.10 -10.82
N ALA A 20 15.95 -14.06 -11.40
CA ALA A 20 14.62 -14.41 -10.90
C ALA A 20 14.80 -15.04 -9.52
N ASN A 21 14.86 -14.20 -8.48
CA ASN A 21 14.76 -14.67 -7.10
C ASN A 21 13.31 -15.13 -6.88
N THR A 22 13.12 -16.44 -7.00
CA THR A 22 11.94 -17.15 -6.50
C THR A 22 12.36 -17.92 -5.25
N ARG A 23 12.14 -17.30 -4.08
CA ARG A 23 12.07 -17.88 -2.72
C ARG A 23 12.29 -16.75 -1.71
N SER A 24 11.74 -16.78 -0.52
CA SER A 24 11.13 -17.86 0.28
C SER A 24 10.35 -17.17 1.41
N ASP A 25 9.30 -17.82 1.90
CA ASP A 25 8.66 -17.53 3.17
C ASP A 25 9.71 -17.17 4.23
N ALA A 26 9.78 -15.90 4.58
CA ALA A 26 10.64 -15.39 5.62
C ALA A 26 9.73 -14.68 6.63
N ASP A 27 9.58 -15.33 7.77
CA ASP A 27 9.10 -14.79 9.03
C ASP A 27 9.74 -13.41 9.26
N GLN A 28 8.97 -12.34 9.05
CA GLN A 28 9.48 -10.97 9.05
C GLN A 28 9.23 -10.38 10.44
N GLY A 29 10.26 -10.46 11.28
CA GLY A 29 10.31 -9.74 12.54
C GLY A 29 10.20 -8.23 12.34
N ASP A 30 9.56 -7.58 13.32
CA ASP A 30 9.30 -6.13 13.43
C ASP A 30 10.56 -5.29 13.13
N ASP A 31 10.65 -4.79 11.90
CA ASP A 31 11.67 -3.84 11.43
C ASP A 31 11.15 -2.39 11.41
N GLY A 32 9.96 -2.15 11.97
CA GLY A 32 9.27 -0.86 11.89
C GLY A 32 8.89 -0.44 10.46
N SER A 33 9.00 -1.33 9.47
CA SER A 33 8.48 -1.09 8.13
C SER A 33 6.97 -1.31 8.12
N TRP A 34 6.23 -0.31 7.65
CA TRP A 34 4.77 -0.36 7.52
C TRP A 34 4.26 -1.30 6.42
N THR A 35 5.17 -1.98 5.72
CA THR A 35 4.83 -2.98 4.71
C THR A 35 4.64 -4.33 5.37
N VAL A 36 3.43 -4.56 5.87
CA VAL A 36 2.95 -5.91 6.20
C VAL A 36 2.20 -6.40 4.97
N ASP A 37 2.79 -7.35 4.25
CA ASP A 37 2.00 -8.17 3.34
C ASP A 37 1.04 -8.99 4.22
N PHE A 38 -0.27 -8.85 3.99
CA PHE A 38 -1.28 -9.66 4.66
C PHE A 38 -1.57 -10.88 3.79
N PRO A 39 -0.94 -12.05 4.03
CA PRO A 39 -1.32 -13.26 3.34
C PRO A 39 -2.75 -13.61 3.74
N VAL A 40 -3.65 -13.66 2.77
CA VAL A 40 -5.03 -14.16 2.94
C VAL A 40 -5.16 -15.40 2.08
N ASP A 41 -5.38 -16.54 2.72
CA ASP A 41 -5.66 -17.77 2.02
C ASP A 41 -7.06 -17.69 1.36
N LYS A 42 -7.19 -18.25 0.15
CA LYS A 42 -8.42 -18.10 -0.66
C LYS A 42 -9.66 -18.68 0.00
N ASP A 43 -9.49 -19.68 0.86
CA ASP A 43 -10.52 -20.34 1.65
C ASP A 43 -10.89 -19.58 2.93
N GLU A 44 -10.07 -18.63 3.37
CA GLU A 44 -10.41 -17.69 4.45
C GLU A 44 -11.21 -16.47 3.96
N LEU A 45 -11.32 -16.28 2.65
CA LEU A 45 -12.17 -15.23 2.09
C LEU A 45 -13.64 -15.56 2.38
N GLN A 46 -14.27 -14.73 3.22
CA GLN A 46 -15.72 -14.81 3.45
C GLN A 46 -16.46 -14.85 2.11
N THR A 47 -17.38 -15.81 1.93
CA THR A 47 -18.30 -15.89 0.77
C THR A 47 -19.35 -14.78 0.80
N THR A 48 -19.05 -13.62 1.40
CA THR A 48 -19.80 -12.40 1.18
C THR A 48 -19.68 -12.10 -0.30
N GLY A 49 -20.79 -12.24 -1.03
CA GLY A 49 -20.83 -12.03 -2.48
C GLY A 49 -20.12 -10.73 -2.85
N ARG A 50 -19.46 -10.72 -4.02
CA ARG A 50 -18.79 -9.53 -4.54
C ARG A 50 -19.77 -8.35 -4.51
N HIS A 51 -19.56 -7.42 -3.60
CA HIS A 51 -20.28 -6.16 -3.59
C HIS A 51 -19.80 -5.29 -4.76
N GLU A 52 -20.55 -4.25 -5.11
CA GLU A 52 -20.28 -3.46 -6.32
C GLU A 52 -18.87 -2.85 -6.37
N GLY A 53 -18.27 -2.57 -5.20
CA GLY A 53 -16.89 -2.09 -5.08
C GLY A 53 -15.80 -3.18 -5.11
N ALA A 54 -16.14 -4.46 -5.25
CA ALA A 54 -15.14 -5.54 -5.22
C ALA A 54 -14.43 -5.70 -6.57
N TRP A 55 -13.09 -5.77 -6.54
CA TRP A 55 -12.25 -5.95 -7.72
C TRP A 55 -11.08 -6.91 -7.42
N LEU A 56 -10.38 -7.36 -8.47
CA LEU A 56 -9.20 -8.22 -8.35
C LEU A 56 -8.01 -7.57 -9.03
N ALA A 57 -6.87 -7.52 -8.35
CA ALA A 57 -5.62 -7.03 -8.93
C ALA A 57 -5.24 -7.84 -10.19
N GLY A 58 -4.82 -7.13 -11.23
CA GLY A 58 -4.48 -7.70 -12.54
C GLY A 58 -5.67 -7.99 -13.46
N VAL A 59 -6.92 -7.80 -13.00
CA VAL A 59 -8.13 -7.99 -13.80
C VAL A 59 -8.68 -6.62 -14.23
N ASN A 60 -9.10 -6.47 -15.49
CA ASN A 60 -9.67 -5.21 -16.03
C ASN A 60 -8.76 -3.98 -15.77
N ASP A 61 -7.45 -4.15 -15.98
CA ASP A 61 -6.42 -3.14 -15.72
C ASP A 61 -6.34 -2.66 -14.26
N ALA A 62 -6.96 -3.39 -13.33
CA ALA A 62 -6.90 -3.04 -11.92
C ALA A 62 -5.51 -3.33 -11.33
N LYS A 63 -5.00 -2.40 -10.51
CA LYS A 63 -3.70 -2.48 -9.87
C LYS A 63 -3.85 -2.18 -8.39
N PHE A 64 -3.15 -2.96 -7.57
CA PHE A 64 -3.00 -2.65 -6.16
C PHE A 64 -2.18 -1.37 -5.99
N GLY A 65 -2.55 -0.58 -4.99
CA GLY A 65 -1.80 0.59 -4.58
C GLY A 65 -0.92 0.32 -3.37
N LEU A 66 -0.52 1.38 -2.70
CA LEU A 66 0.16 1.35 -1.41
C LEU A 66 -0.86 1.59 -0.30
N MET A 67 -0.81 0.79 0.76
CA MET A 67 -1.61 1.05 1.95
C MET A 67 -0.99 2.15 2.82
N ILE A 68 0.29 2.00 3.19
CA ILE A 68 1.07 3.04 3.89
C ILE A 68 2.50 3.03 3.32
N PRO A 69 3.07 4.21 2.95
CA PRO A 69 4.46 4.29 2.52
C PRO A 69 5.42 3.94 3.67
N GLY A 70 6.46 3.15 3.39
CA GLY A 70 7.47 2.79 4.40
C GLY A 70 8.17 4.02 5.02
N GLN A 71 8.39 5.07 4.23
CA GLN A 71 8.77 6.39 4.73
C GLN A 71 7.59 7.34 4.64
N VAL A 72 7.00 7.65 5.79
CA VAL A 72 5.89 8.58 5.90
C VAL A 72 6.39 10.01 5.74
N LEU A 73 5.91 10.71 4.72
CA LEU A 73 6.23 12.10 4.44
C LEU A 73 4.95 12.93 4.42
N LEU A 74 4.97 14.07 5.10
CA LEU A 74 3.84 15.01 5.09
C LEU A 74 3.56 15.48 3.66
N ARG A 75 2.27 15.48 3.27
CA ARG A 75 1.76 15.79 1.92
C ARG A 75 2.15 14.77 0.84
N ALA A 76 2.76 13.64 1.20
CA ALA A 76 2.93 12.56 0.23
C ALA A 76 1.57 12.04 -0.20
N ARG A 77 1.46 11.73 -1.50
CA ARG A 77 0.24 11.27 -2.15
C ARG A 77 0.51 9.97 -2.86
N TYR A 78 -0.40 9.03 -2.73
CA TYR A 78 -0.31 7.71 -3.34
C TYR A 78 -1.71 7.19 -3.65
N TYR A 79 -1.78 6.18 -4.50
CA TYR A 79 -3.01 5.43 -4.73
C TYR A 79 -3.04 4.27 -3.76
N GLN A 80 -4.19 4.06 -3.11
CA GLN A 80 -4.47 2.83 -2.38
C GLN A 80 -5.11 1.80 -3.33
N GLU A 81 -5.97 2.27 -4.24
CA GLU A 81 -6.66 1.41 -5.20
C GLU A 81 -6.66 2.05 -6.60
N ILE A 82 -6.43 1.22 -7.62
CA ILE A 82 -6.54 1.63 -9.02
C ILE A 82 -7.36 0.57 -9.75
N ALA A 83 -8.68 0.64 -9.67
CA ALA A 83 -9.63 -0.19 -10.39
C ALA A 83 -10.60 0.71 -11.18
N PRO A 84 -10.35 0.93 -12.49
CA PRO A 84 -11.11 1.90 -13.27
C PRO A 84 -12.63 1.73 -13.16
N LYS A 85 -13.34 2.81 -12.80
CA LYS A 85 -14.81 2.87 -12.61
C LYS A 85 -15.37 2.01 -11.46
N VAL A 86 -14.54 1.28 -10.71
CA VAL A 86 -14.95 0.44 -9.59
C VAL A 86 -14.47 1.02 -8.26
N ALA A 87 -13.15 1.24 -8.13
CA ALA A 87 -12.55 1.84 -6.95
C ALA A 87 -11.24 2.54 -7.33
N MET A 88 -11.04 3.79 -6.91
CA MET A 88 -9.94 4.62 -7.42
C MET A 88 -9.38 5.53 -6.33
N ASP A 89 -9.08 4.93 -5.19
CA ASP A 89 -8.79 5.67 -3.96
C ASP A 89 -7.39 6.26 -3.94
N ARG A 90 -7.35 7.53 -3.53
CA ARG A 90 -6.15 8.35 -3.41
C ARG A 90 -6.00 8.81 -1.98
N CYS A 91 -4.81 8.61 -1.45
CA CYS A 91 -4.46 8.95 -0.09
C CYS A 91 -3.49 10.13 -0.07
N GLU A 92 -3.69 11.07 0.85
CA GLU A 92 -2.75 12.14 1.17
C GLU A 92 -2.46 12.14 2.66
N ILE A 93 -1.17 12.13 3.02
CA ILE A 93 -0.77 12.29 4.42
C ILE A 93 -0.92 13.76 4.82
N VAL A 94 -1.88 14.07 5.69
CA VAL A 94 -2.21 15.45 6.08
C VAL A 94 -1.68 15.85 7.45
N SER A 95 -1.39 14.89 8.34
CA SER A 95 -0.84 15.14 9.67
C SER A 95 -0.11 13.90 10.22
N MET A 96 0.86 14.10 11.11
CA MET A 96 1.65 13.03 11.75
C MET A 96 1.70 13.17 13.29
N ASN A 97 0.93 14.10 13.85
CA ASN A 97 0.97 14.44 15.28
C ASN A 97 -0.43 14.47 15.92
N GLU A 98 -1.41 13.78 15.31
CA GLU A 98 -2.76 13.74 15.85
C GLU A 98 -2.83 12.95 17.16
N THR A 99 -3.79 13.32 18.01
CA THR A 99 -4.16 12.52 19.18
C THR A 99 -5.57 11.97 18.96
N VAL A 100 -5.71 10.65 18.94
CA VAL A 100 -6.97 9.95 18.64
C VAL A 100 -7.45 9.22 19.88
N LYS A 101 -8.66 9.56 20.31
CA LYS A 101 -9.33 8.92 21.46
C LYS A 101 -10.29 7.83 20.97
N THR A 102 -10.06 6.61 21.43
CA THR A 102 -10.85 5.43 21.08
C THR A 102 -11.23 4.65 22.34
N PRO A 103 -12.22 3.73 22.29
CA PRO A 103 -12.48 2.84 23.42
C PRO A 103 -11.28 1.94 23.80
N ALA A 104 -10.39 1.62 22.84
CA ALA A 104 -9.15 0.89 23.13
C ALA A 104 -8.09 1.72 23.88
N GLY A 105 -8.27 3.05 23.94
CA GLY A 105 -7.37 3.98 24.61
C GLY A 105 -7.09 5.25 23.81
N ASP A 106 -6.18 6.05 24.36
CA ASP A 106 -5.68 7.29 23.76
C ASP A 106 -4.38 7.04 23.01
N PHE A 107 -4.40 7.29 21.69
CA PHE A 107 -3.22 7.18 20.84
C PHE A 107 -2.66 8.56 20.51
N LYS A 108 -1.34 8.73 20.63
CA LYS A 108 -0.63 9.99 20.33
C LYS A 108 0.27 9.79 19.11
N ASN A 109 0.64 10.91 18.48
CA ASN A 109 1.49 10.92 17.28
C ASN A 109 0.90 10.07 16.14
N CYS A 110 -0.42 10.11 15.98
CA CYS A 110 -1.11 9.37 14.95
C CYS A 110 -0.93 10.02 13.59
N LEU A 111 -0.77 9.18 12.57
CA LEU A 111 -0.85 9.55 11.18
C LEU A 111 -2.31 9.82 10.82
N LYS A 112 -2.58 10.94 10.15
CA LYS A 112 -3.87 11.24 9.53
C LYS A 112 -3.72 11.22 8.02
N VAL A 113 -4.53 10.39 7.39
CA VAL A 113 -4.59 10.23 5.93
C VAL A 113 -5.94 10.72 5.45
N GLU A 114 -5.94 11.65 4.50
CA GLU A 114 -7.15 12.03 3.76
C GLU A 114 -7.30 11.08 2.57
N GLU A 115 -8.47 10.47 2.44
CA GLU A 115 -8.83 9.62 1.31
C GLU A 115 -9.87 10.31 0.42
N THR A 116 -9.63 10.23 -0.89
CA THR A 116 -10.49 10.80 -1.92
C THR A 116 -10.61 9.86 -3.10
N THR A 117 -11.72 9.92 -3.81
CA THR A 117 -11.94 9.14 -5.03
C THR A 117 -12.49 10.04 -6.15
N PRO A 118 -12.04 9.88 -7.41
CA PRO A 118 -12.66 10.55 -8.53
C PRO A 118 -14.08 10.06 -8.83
N LEU A 119 -14.49 8.90 -8.29
CA LEU A 119 -15.82 8.34 -8.47
C LEU A 119 -16.88 9.12 -7.66
N GLU A 120 -16.48 9.72 -6.55
CA GLU A 120 -17.32 10.57 -5.70
C GLU A 120 -16.64 11.93 -5.45
N PRO A 121 -16.64 12.83 -6.45
CA PRO A 121 -15.93 14.10 -6.34
C PRO A 121 -16.41 14.92 -5.14
N GLY A 122 -15.45 15.33 -4.30
CA GLY A 122 -15.72 16.16 -3.12
C GLY A 122 -16.02 15.36 -1.85
N ASN A 123 -16.23 14.04 -1.95
CA ASN A 123 -16.21 13.19 -0.78
C ASN A 123 -14.78 13.06 -0.25
N LYS A 124 -14.64 13.21 1.07
CA LYS A 124 -13.36 13.14 1.78
C LYS A 124 -13.55 12.33 3.04
N GLU A 125 -12.81 11.25 3.15
CA GLU A 125 -12.73 10.45 4.36
C GLU A 125 -11.38 10.63 5.03
N TYR A 126 -11.32 10.35 6.34
CA TYR A 126 -10.07 10.40 7.08
C TYR A 126 -9.84 9.09 7.82
N LYS A 127 -8.64 8.56 7.63
CA LYS A 127 -8.14 7.42 8.39
C LYS A 127 -7.01 7.85 9.31
N TYR A 128 -6.96 7.20 10.46
CA TYR A 128 -5.97 7.47 11.48
C TYR A 128 -5.22 6.19 11.84
N TYR A 129 -3.89 6.29 11.86
CA TYR A 129 -3.02 5.16 12.18
C TYR A 129 -2.11 5.49 13.35
N ALA A 130 -1.90 4.54 14.25
CA ALA A 130 -0.95 4.63 15.35
C ALA A 130 0.20 3.64 15.16
N ALA A 131 1.43 4.06 15.49
CA ALA A 131 2.62 3.21 15.47
C ALA A 131 2.44 1.98 16.37
N GLY A 132 2.78 0.79 15.84
CA GLY A 132 2.65 -0.50 16.55
C GLY A 132 1.22 -1.03 16.68
N VAL A 133 0.21 -0.32 16.17
CA VAL A 133 -1.20 -0.74 16.23
C VAL A 133 -1.84 -0.82 14.84
N GLY A 134 -1.50 0.12 13.94
CA GLY A 134 -2.13 0.24 12.64
C GLY A 134 -3.37 1.15 12.70
N LEU A 135 -4.44 0.76 12.01
CA LEU A 135 -5.66 1.58 11.87
C LEU A 135 -6.39 1.70 13.21
N VAL A 136 -6.53 2.92 13.71
CA VAL A 136 -7.22 3.22 14.98
C VAL A 136 -8.57 3.91 14.79
N GLN A 137 -8.78 4.58 13.65
CA GLN A 137 -10.05 5.19 13.30
C GLN A 137 -10.20 5.25 11.77
N ASP A 138 -11.39 4.93 11.29
CA ASP A 138 -11.79 5.01 9.87
C ASP A 138 -13.13 5.74 9.78
N GLY A 139 -13.10 6.99 9.30
CA GLY A 139 -14.27 7.87 9.33
C GLY A 139 -14.84 8.00 10.74
N GLY A 140 -16.05 7.48 10.94
CA GLY A 140 -16.73 7.43 12.25
C GLY A 140 -16.41 6.19 13.11
N LEU A 141 -15.77 5.18 12.55
CA LEU A 141 -15.48 3.90 13.21
C LEU A 141 -14.18 4.01 14.03
N LYS A 142 -14.21 3.54 15.28
CA LYS A 142 -13.07 3.63 16.21
C LYS A 142 -12.68 2.26 16.75
N LEU A 143 -11.38 2.08 16.96
CA LEU A 143 -10.83 0.86 17.54
C LEU A 143 -11.37 0.62 18.95
N VAL A 144 -12.01 -0.53 19.16
CA VAL A 144 -12.62 -0.88 20.45
C VAL A 144 -11.66 -1.60 21.37
N LYS A 145 -10.80 -2.45 20.81
CA LYS A 145 -9.80 -3.25 21.54
C LYS A 145 -8.62 -3.57 20.61
N SER A 146 -7.40 -3.63 21.14
CA SER A 146 -6.20 -4.13 20.46
C SER A 146 -5.43 -5.12 21.34
N GLY A 147 -4.75 -6.09 20.72
CA GLY A 147 -4.06 -7.19 21.41
C GLY A 147 -4.95 -8.42 21.65
N GLN A 148 -4.33 -9.59 21.74
CA GLN A 148 -4.97 -10.81 22.26
C GLN A 148 -4.89 -10.76 23.79
N ASP A 149 -6.04 -10.85 24.45
CA ASP A 149 -6.11 -11.20 25.89
C ASP A 149 -6.00 -12.72 26.04
#